data_AF-A0A4Y2ULI9-F1
#
_entry.id   AF-A0A4Y2ULI9-F1
#
_cell.length_a   1.000
_cell.length_b   1.000
_cell.length_c   1.000
_cell.angle_alpha   90.00
_cell.angle_beta   90.00
_cell.angle_gamma   90.00
#
_symmetry.space_group_name_H-M   'P 1'
#
loop_
_entity.id
_entity.type
_entity.pdbx_description
1 polymer ?
#
loop_
_entity_poly.entity_id
_entity_poly.type
_entity_poly.pdbx_seq_one_letter_code
_entity_poly.pdbx_strand_id
1 'polypeptide(L)'
;MNSLWLVECISFPDIATLSIETISHPGSSRRTGRPQKDFESCSTETKRQRIQHILETSSQEEISMDTEVQLLREGKKDSEAIVKELCDFSPKRGTTIKKARKRFSNPKAKLSF
;
A
#
# COMPACT_ATOMS: atom_id res chain seq x y z
N MET A 1 36.41 -19.53 -14.14
CA MET A 1 35.07 -19.45 -13.53
C MET A 1 34.20 -18.62 -14.47
N ASN A 2 33.11 -19.18 -14.98
CA ASN A 2 32.25 -18.54 -15.99
C ASN A 2 31.40 -17.44 -15.33
N SER A 3 31.78 -16.18 -15.54
CA SER A 3 31.01 -14.98 -15.16
C SER A 3 29.93 -14.60 -16.18
N LEU A 4 29.65 -15.47 -17.16
CA LEU A 4 28.67 -15.22 -18.24
C LEU A 4 27.24 -15.03 -17.71
N TRP A 5 26.92 -15.53 -16.52
CA TRP A 5 25.61 -15.33 -15.87
C TRP A 5 25.37 -13.88 -15.40
N LEU A 6 26.40 -13.04 -15.33
CA LEU A 6 26.25 -11.61 -14.99
C LEU A 6 25.92 -10.74 -16.22
N VAL A 7 26.12 -11.28 -17.43
CA VAL A 7 25.87 -10.58 -18.71
C VAL A 7 24.49 -10.93 -19.28
N GLU A 8 23.86 -11.97 -18.76
CA GLU A 8 22.47 -12.28 -19.08
C GLU A 8 21.58 -11.26 -18.38
N CYS A 9 21.20 -10.22 -19.13
CA CYS A 9 20.28 -9.20 -18.68
C CYS A 9 19.03 -9.87 -18.12
N ILE A 10 18.90 -9.86 -16.80
CA ILE A 10 17.70 -10.33 -16.11
C ILE A 10 16.59 -9.36 -16.46
N SER A 11 15.87 -9.63 -17.56
CA SER A 11 14.69 -8.87 -17.92
C SER A 11 13.52 -9.47 -17.17
N PHE A 12 13.05 -8.75 -16.15
CA PHE A 12 11.76 -9.07 -15.55
C PHE A 12 10.67 -8.67 -16.56
N PRO A 13 9.68 -9.53 -16.83
CA PRO A 13 8.56 -9.14 -17.66
C PRO A 13 7.88 -7.96 -16.96
N ASP A 14 7.75 -6.86 -17.68
CA ASP A 14 7.31 -5.55 -17.20
C ASP A 14 5.78 -5.51 -17.02
N ILE A 15 5.25 -6.52 -16.32
CA ILE A 15 3.81 -6.74 -16.17
C ILE A 15 3.21 -5.69 -15.22
N ALA A 16 4.00 -5.23 -14.24
CA ALA A 16 3.59 -4.21 -13.29
C ALA A 16 3.49 -2.83 -13.94
N THR A 17 4.45 -2.43 -14.79
CA THR A 17 4.37 -1.13 -15.48
C THR A 17 3.28 -1.12 -16.54
N LEU A 18 3.08 -2.22 -17.29
CA LEU A 18 1.97 -2.34 -18.24
C LEU A 18 0.63 -2.17 -17.55
N SER A 19 0.45 -2.74 -16.35
CA SER A 19 -0.75 -2.54 -15.55
C SER A 19 -0.92 -1.07 -15.13
N ILE A 20 0.14 -0.40 -14.67
CA ILE A 20 0.09 0.99 -14.19
C ILE A 20 -0.07 2.01 -15.33
N GLU A 21 0.63 1.83 -16.45
CA GLU A 21 0.54 2.69 -17.65
C GLU A 21 -0.88 2.63 -18.24
N THR A 22 -1.51 1.45 -18.22
CA THR A 22 -2.91 1.27 -18.62
C THR A 22 -3.89 2.00 -17.69
N ILE A 23 -3.57 2.17 -16.39
CA ILE A 23 -4.38 2.96 -15.46
C ILE A 23 -4.21 4.46 -15.72
N SER A 24 -2.99 4.89 -16.06
CA SER A 24 -2.71 6.31 -16.30
C SER A 24 -3.38 6.84 -17.56
N HIS A 25 -3.56 6.00 -18.59
CA HIS A 25 -4.15 6.38 -19.87
C HIS A 25 -5.25 5.38 -20.21
N PRO A 26 -6.49 5.56 -19.70
CA PRO A 26 -7.63 4.83 -20.21
C PRO A 26 -7.78 5.25 -21.67
N GLY A 27 -7.25 4.43 -22.59
CA GLY A 27 -6.94 4.82 -23.96
C GLY A 27 -8.04 5.67 -24.56
N SER A 28 -7.69 6.90 -24.99
CA SER A 28 -8.52 7.96 -25.60
C SER A 28 -9.96 7.55 -25.89
N SER A 29 -10.71 7.26 -24.84
CA SER A 29 -12.07 6.77 -24.97
C SER A 29 -12.90 8.01 -25.07
N ARG A 30 -13.64 8.17 -26.18
CA ARG A 30 -14.68 9.19 -26.28
C ARG A 30 -15.81 8.80 -25.33
N ARG A 31 -15.56 8.90 -24.01
CA ARG A 31 -16.60 8.79 -23.00
C ARG A 31 -17.48 10.01 -23.14
N THR A 32 -18.61 9.82 -23.82
CA THR A 32 -19.68 10.81 -23.82
C THR A 32 -20.18 10.96 -22.39
N GLY A 33 -19.92 12.09 -21.74
CA GLY A 33 -20.27 12.31 -20.33
C GLY A 33 -19.50 13.44 -19.66
N ARG A 34 -19.62 13.53 -18.34
CA ARG A 34 -18.94 14.53 -17.50
C ARG A 34 -17.41 14.33 -17.55
N PRO A 35 -16.61 15.40 -17.72
CA PRO A 35 -15.16 15.31 -17.66
C PRO A 35 -14.70 14.61 -16.37
N GLN A 36 -13.84 13.62 -16.51
CA GLN A 36 -13.25 12.92 -15.38
C GLN A 36 -12.15 13.80 -14.78
N LYS A 37 -12.27 14.08 -13.48
CA LYS A 37 -11.24 14.80 -12.72
C LYS A 37 -10.02 13.90 -12.49
N ASP A 38 -8.83 14.48 -12.51
CA ASP A 38 -7.57 13.83 -12.12
C ASP A 38 -7.70 13.21 -10.73
N PHE A 39 -7.00 12.09 -10.50
CA PHE A 39 -7.12 11.36 -9.25
C PHE A 39 -6.75 12.24 -8.05
N GLU A 40 -5.66 12.99 -8.14
CA GLU A 40 -5.09 13.87 -7.11
C GLU A 40 -6.09 14.93 -6.65
N SER A 41 -6.90 15.40 -7.59
CA SER A 41 -7.86 16.48 -7.38
C SER A 41 -9.24 16.02 -6.88
N CYS A 42 -9.49 14.70 -6.83
CA CYS A 42 -10.75 14.14 -6.32
C CYS A 42 -10.88 14.24 -4.80
N SER A 43 -12.12 14.16 -4.30
CA SER A 43 -12.38 14.01 -2.87
C SER A 43 -11.86 12.67 -2.35
N THR A 44 -11.67 12.56 -1.04
CA THR A 44 -11.23 11.33 -0.37
C THR A 44 -12.19 10.16 -0.62
N GLU A 45 -13.50 10.42 -0.60
CA GLU A 45 -14.53 9.43 -0.90
C GLU A 45 -14.43 8.90 -2.33
N THR A 46 -14.31 9.78 -3.32
CA THR A 46 -14.15 9.38 -4.72
C THR A 46 -12.83 8.66 -4.96
N LYS A 47 -11.73 9.08 -4.31
CA LYS A 47 -10.44 8.36 -4.38
C LYS A 47 -10.59 6.93 -3.88
N ARG A 48 -11.23 6.73 -2.71
CA ARG A 48 -11.51 5.40 -2.14
C ARG A 48 -12.33 4.54 -3.10
N GLN A 49 -13.40 5.09 -3.66
CA GLN A 49 -14.25 4.36 -4.60
C GLN A 49 -13.49 3.94 -5.86
N ARG A 50 -12.60 4.80 -6.38
CA ARG A 50 -11.79 4.49 -7.57
C ARG A 50 -10.77 3.38 -7.31
N ILE A 51 -10.15 3.34 -6.12
CA ILE A 51 -9.17 2.31 -5.75
C ILE A 51 -9.79 1.06 -5.12
N GLN A 52 -11.11 1.01 -4.98
CA GLN A 52 -11.81 -0.09 -4.29
C GLN A 52 -11.43 -1.46 -4.86
N HIS A 53 -11.37 -1.58 -6.18
CA HIS A 53 -10.97 -2.82 -6.85
C HIS A 53 -9.56 -3.28 -6.43
N ILE A 54 -8.60 -2.36 -6.30
CA ILE A 54 -7.23 -2.67 -5.87
C ILE A 54 -7.23 -3.21 -4.43
N LEU A 55 -8.03 -2.59 -3.55
CA LEU A 55 -8.16 -3.02 -2.15
C LEU A 55 -8.83 -4.38 -2.00
N GLU A 56 -9.63 -4.80 -2.98
CA GLU A 56 -10.31 -6.10 -2.99
C GLU A 56 -9.43 -7.21 -3.57
N THR A 57 -8.61 -6.89 -4.58
CA THR A 57 -7.80 -7.88 -5.30
C THR A 57 -6.39 -8.07 -4.72
N SER A 58 -5.83 -7.04 -4.10
CA SER A 58 -4.44 -7.02 -3.65
C SER A 58 -4.34 -7.02 -2.14
N SER A 59 -3.34 -7.74 -1.63
CA SER A 59 -3.03 -7.77 -0.20
C SER A 59 -2.31 -6.50 0.25
N GLN A 60 -2.30 -6.26 1.56
CA GLN A 60 -1.58 -5.13 2.15
C GLN A 60 -0.07 -5.24 1.88
N GLU A 61 0.47 -6.46 1.95
CA GLU A 61 1.89 -6.75 1.70
C GLU A 61 2.29 -6.43 0.27
N GLU A 62 1.48 -6.81 -0.71
CA GLU A 62 1.71 -6.49 -2.14
C GLU A 62 1.69 -4.98 -2.38
N ILE A 63 0.66 -4.29 -1.89
CA ILE A 63 0.53 -2.83 -2.04
C ILE A 63 1.72 -2.11 -1.37
N SER A 64 2.17 -2.59 -0.21
CA SER A 64 3.32 -2.02 0.49
C SER A 64 4.62 -2.21 -0.30
N MET A 65 4.85 -3.40 -0.84
CA MET A 65 6.05 -3.72 -1.62
C MET A 65 6.10 -2.92 -2.92
N ASP A 66 4.98 -2.82 -3.63
CA ASP A 66 4.91 -2.02 -4.87
C ASP A 66 5.22 -0.55 -4.59
N THR A 67 4.70 -0.02 -3.48
CA THR A 67 4.99 1.36 -3.04
C THR A 67 6.46 1.56 -2.69
N GLU A 68 7.09 0.61 -1.99
CA GLU A 68 8.52 0.61 -1.66
C GLU A 68 9.37 0.65 -2.95
N VAL A 69 9.11 -0.27 -3.88
CA VAL A 69 9.84 -0.37 -5.15
C VAL A 69 9.68 0.91 -5.98
N GLN A 70 8.48 1.47 -6.01
CA GLN A 70 8.23 2.71 -6.76
C GLN A 70 8.99 3.90 -6.16
N LEU A 71 8.98 4.06 -4.83
CA LEU A 71 9.72 5.13 -4.16
C LEU A 71 11.24 4.99 -4.32
N LEU A 72 11.77 3.76 -4.30
CA LEU A 72 13.18 3.51 -4.59
C LEU A 72 13.55 3.85 -6.03
N ARG A 73 12.69 3.50 -7.01
CA ARG A 73 12.88 3.88 -8.42
C ARG A 73 12.90 5.40 -8.61
N GLU A 74 12.07 6.11 -7.86
CA GLU A 74 12.04 7.59 -7.85
C GLU A 74 13.18 8.22 -7.04
N GLY A 75 14.04 7.42 -6.40
CA GLY A 75 15.15 7.89 -5.56
C GLY A 75 14.73 8.46 -4.21
N LYS A 76 13.47 8.28 -3.80
CA LYS A 76 12.87 8.83 -2.57
C LYS A 76 13.09 7.91 -1.36
N LYS A 77 14.34 7.74 -0.97
CA LYS A 77 14.73 6.83 0.14
C LYS A 77 14.05 7.17 1.46
N ASP A 78 13.97 8.45 1.83
CA ASP A 78 13.35 8.83 3.12
C ASP A 78 11.85 8.51 3.13
N SER A 79 11.17 8.68 2.00
CA SER A 79 9.74 8.32 1.88
C SER A 79 9.55 6.80 1.96
N GLU A 80 10.42 6.03 1.34
CA GLU A 80 10.41 4.56 1.43
C GLU A 80 10.57 4.10 2.88
N ALA A 81 11.57 4.60 3.59
CA ALA A 81 11.83 4.26 4.99
C ALA A 81 10.60 4.53 5.88
N ILE A 82 9.92 5.67 5.68
CA ILE A 82 8.70 6.02 6.41
C ILE A 82 7.57 5.05 6.10
N VAL A 83 7.32 4.74 4.82
CA VAL A 83 6.25 3.81 4.42
C VAL A 83 6.48 2.44 5.03
N LYS A 84 7.72 1.96 5.00
CA LYS A 84 8.11 0.68 5.59
C LYS A 84 7.87 0.66 7.10
N GLU A 85 8.34 1.68 7.81
CA GLU A 85 8.12 1.80 9.26
C GLU A 85 6.62 1.79 9.60
N LEU A 86 5.80 2.53 8.83
CA LEU A 86 4.35 2.60 9.03
C LEU A 86 3.63 1.29 8.74
N CYS A 87 4.03 0.56 7.69
CA CYS A 87 3.46 -0.74 7.34
C CYS A 87 3.85 -1.82 8.36
N ASP A 88 5.07 -1.78 8.88
CA ASP A 88 5.55 -2.67 9.96
C ASP A 88 4.87 -2.33 11.30
N PHE A 89 4.41 -1.09 11.47
CA PHE A 89 3.72 -0.63 12.67
C PHE A 89 2.32 -1.25 12.81
N SER A 90 2.25 -2.43 13.40
CA SER A 90 0.96 -3.04 13.70
C SER A 90 0.26 -2.32 14.88
N PRO A 91 -1.02 -1.89 14.73
CA PRO A 91 -1.83 -1.33 15.83
C PRO A 91 -2.04 -2.29 17.01
N LYS A 92 -1.60 -3.55 16.86
CA LYS A 92 -1.61 -4.58 17.92
C LYS A 92 -0.98 -4.08 19.22
N ARG A 93 0.10 -3.28 19.19
CA ARG A 93 0.72 -2.77 20.44
C ARG A 93 -0.22 -1.82 21.20
N GLY A 94 -0.79 -0.82 20.52
CA GLY A 94 -1.68 0.16 21.15
C GLY A 94 -2.98 -0.46 21.68
N THR A 95 -3.56 -1.38 20.90
CA THR A 95 -4.77 -2.12 21.32
C THR A 95 -4.49 -3.09 22.46
N THR A 96 -3.33 -3.75 22.49
CA THR A 96 -2.89 -4.61 23.60
C THR A 96 -2.68 -3.80 24.88
N ILE A 97 -2.01 -2.65 24.81
CA ILE A 97 -1.81 -1.75 25.96
C ILE A 97 -3.15 -1.22 26.47
N LYS A 98 -4.05 -0.80 25.57
CA LYS A 98 -5.41 -0.35 25.94
C LYS A 98 -6.23 -1.47 26.60
N LYS A 99 -6.17 -2.69 26.07
CA LYS A 99 -6.83 -3.88 26.67
C LYS A 99 -6.23 -4.22 28.03
N ALA A 100 -4.91 -4.18 28.18
CA ALA A 100 -4.22 -4.42 29.45
C ALA A 100 -4.62 -3.39 30.51
N ARG A 101 -4.59 -2.09 30.19
CA ARG A 101 -5.04 -1.03 31.11
C ARG A 101 -6.48 -1.23 31.58
N LYS A 102 -7.41 -1.56 30.66
CA LYS A 102 -8.81 -1.87 31.04
C LYS A 102 -8.93 -3.04 32.03
N ARG A 103 -8.05 -4.05 31.94
CA ARG A 103 -8.04 -5.19 32.88
C ARG A 103 -7.56 -4.77 34.27
N PHE A 104 -6.54 -3.91 34.35
CA PHE A 104 -5.99 -3.44 35.62
C PHE A 104 -6.80 -2.31 36.28
N SER A 105 -7.59 -1.56 35.50
CA SER A 105 -8.44 -0.47 36.01
C SER A 105 -9.81 -0.94 36.52
N ASN A 106 -10.15 -2.24 36.46
CA ASN A 106 -11.37 -2.79 37.04
C ASN A 106 -11.10 -3.35 38.45
N PRO A 107 -11.60 -2.73 39.54
CA PRO A 107 -11.36 -3.19 40.91
C PRO A 107 -12.21 -4.40 41.33
N LYS A 108 -13.20 -4.82 40.51
CA LYS A 108 -14.25 -5.77 40.93
C LYS A 108 -13.91 -7.27 40.79
N ALA A 109 -12.67 -7.63 40.53
CA ALA A 109 -12.25 -9.03 40.40
C ALA A 109 -11.21 -9.45 41.46
N LYS A 110 -11.22 -8.81 42.64
CA LYS A 110 -10.44 -9.28 43.79
C LYS A 110 -11.38 -9.65 44.91
N LEU A 111 -11.27 -10.92 45.32
CA LEU A 111 -11.78 -11.55 46.55
C LEU A 111 -13.17 -12.19 46.44
N SER A 112 -13.17 -13.44 45.98
CA SER A 112 -13.95 -14.51 46.59
C SER A 112 -12.99 -15.68 46.85
N PHE A 113 -12.47 -15.75 48.07
CA PHE A 113 -11.92 -16.96 48.69
C PHE A 113 -12.87 -17.34 49.83
#